data_AF-A0A438JAT4-F1
#
_entry.id   AF-A0A438JAT4-F1
#
_cell.length_a   1.000
_cell.length_b   1.000
_cell.length_c   1.000
_cell.angle_alpha   90.00
_cell.angle_beta   90.00
_cell.angle_gamma   90.00
#
_symmetry.space_group_name_H-M   'P 1'
#
loop_
_entity.id
_entity.type
_entity.pdbx_description
1 polymer ?
#
loop_
_entity_poly.entity_id
_entity_poly.type
_entity_poly.pdbx_seq_one_letter_code
_entity_poly.pdbx_strand_id
1 'polypeptide(L)'
;MVFIVWQTSSAAESGKAFCEKHLLSLLPFIPKLVSRVSRNWSLRILQAFTKAFKDSNPESSVKLACLSIIEEMLVPRHGIPSLDASDPEILGHQTTWIRELPLLLIMLGDKHPSYSKVVLHLQLRLGQCALLNSAVAQEYDNMQYSLLEFYCTCLEERSMFYGPFIKLARDSQELSVCCLYYFSRLDSSLLKSIAFVVYVSTMCDDLEPFMLFRIIEVLHSAYKAGHIQIADHISFFITLLSRFRVFPEEIYTVMEGDKKMSNRGIFKSVTSVVSSCLLQMGEDSLVFQILEEVILDQMSLRPPIDNICAMLRMLLILDSRPTRLSDQSVINLSSFLSGYLIDVASVSLSSRICV
;
A
#
# COMPACT_ATOMS: atom_id res chain seq x y z
N MET A 1 -24.61 26.16 27.02
CA MET A 1 -23.37 26.34 27.79
C MET A 1 -22.18 25.57 27.22
N VAL A 2 -22.33 24.34 26.70
CA VAL A 2 -21.21 23.53 26.17
C VAL A 2 -20.53 24.16 24.93
N PHE A 3 -21.28 24.88 24.09
CA PHE A 3 -20.77 25.50 22.86
C PHE A 3 -19.98 26.80 23.05
N ILE A 4 -20.10 27.48 24.19
CA ILE A 4 -19.45 28.79 24.40
C ILE A 4 -17.95 28.60 24.69
N VAL A 5 -17.53 27.45 25.24
CA VAL A 5 -16.12 27.11 25.44
C VAL A 5 -15.40 26.85 24.12
N TRP A 6 -16.15 26.53 23.07
CA TRP A 6 -15.63 26.12 21.78
C TRP A 6 -15.13 27.28 20.91
N GLN A 7 -15.48 28.53 21.27
CA GLN A 7 -15.16 29.74 20.50
C GLN A 7 -14.12 30.66 21.18
N THR A 8 -13.72 30.40 22.44
CA THR A 8 -13.00 31.40 23.25
C THR A 8 -11.54 31.09 23.57
N SER A 9 -10.96 29.96 23.17
CA SER A 9 -9.62 29.57 23.62
C SER A 9 -8.52 29.88 22.59
N SER A 10 -8.27 31.17 22.37
CA SER A 10 -7.04 31.65 21.69
C SER A 10 -6.05 32.33 22.65
N ALA A 11 -6.18 32.17 23.96
CA ALA A 11 -5.33 32.85 24.94
C ALA A 11 -4.91 31.93 26.10
N ALA A 12 -3.59 31.77 26.26
CA ALA A 12 -2.84 31.06 27.31
C ALA A 12 -2.72 29.51 27.20
N GLU A 13 -1.48 29.02 27.28
CA GLU A 13 -1.11 27.59 27.27
C GLU A 13 -1.76 26.78 28.41
N SER A 14 -2.03 27.41 29.56
CA SER A 14 -2.76 26.79 30.68
C SER A 14 -4.25 26.57 30.38
N GLY A 15 -4.85 27.43 29.55
CA GLY A 15 -6.23 27.29 29.08
C GLY A 15 -6.37 26.15 28.06
N LYS A 16 -5.33 25.88 27.28
CA LYS A 16 -5.32 24.83 26.25
C LYS A 16 -5.42 23.43 26.85
N ALA A 17 -4.59 23.11 27.85
CA ALA A 17 -4.64 21.82 28.54
C ALA A 17 -5.95 21.60 29.31
N PHE A 18 -6.50 22.67 29.91
CA PHE A 18 -7.81 22.62 30.58
C PHE A 18 -8.95 22.38 29.57
N CYS A 19 -8.94 23.05 28.42
CA CYS A 19 -9.92 22.86 27.36
C CYS A 19 -9.83 21.45 26.74
N GLU A 20 -8.63 20.92 26.53
CA GLU A 20 -8.44 19.55 26.04
C GLU A 20 -9.10 18.51 26.96
N LYS A 21 -8.92 18.64 28.28
CA LYS A 21 -9.54 17.71 29.25
C LYS A 21 -11.08 17.72 29.19
N HIS A 22 -11.68 18.89 29.01
CA HIS A 22 -13.14 19.02 28.89
C HIS A 22 -13.64 18.55 27.52
N LEU A 23 -12.88 18.79 26.45
CA LEU A 23 -13.21 18.26 25.13
C LEU A 23 -13.21 16.73 25.15
N LEU A 24 -12.16 16.12 25.71
CA LEU A 24 -12.05 14.66 25.82
C LEU A 24 -13.23 14.02 26.57
N SER A 25 -13.76 14.67 27.61
CA SER A 25 -14.91 14.14 28.34
C SER A 25 -16.23 14.27 27.56
N LEU A 26 -16.32 15.21 26.61
CA LEU A 26 -17.52 15.44 25.80
C LEU A 26 -17.57 14.58 24.52
N LEU A 27 -16.41 14.27 23.93
CA LEU A 27 -16.30 13.54 22.66
C LEU A 27 -17.11 12.24 22.60
N PRO A 28 -17.12 11.36 23.63
CA PRO A 28 -17.88 10.10 23.60
C PRO A 28 -19.39 10.27 23.44
N PHE A 29 -19.94 11.45 23.73
CA PHE A 29 -21.38 11.72 23.64
C PHE A 29 -21.79 12.23 22.26
N ILE A 30 -20.86 12.66 21.42
CA ILE A 30 -21.14 13.30 20.13
C ILE A 30 -21.98 12.42 19.20
N PRO A 31 -21.69 11.12 18.98
CA PRO A 31 -22.47 10.29 18.06
C PRO A 31 -23.95 10.18 18.48
N LYS A 32 -24.18 10.01 19.80
CA LYS A 32 -25.52 9.93 20.39
C LYS A 32 -26.26 11.27 20.35
N LEU A 33 -25.55 12.39 20.50
CA LEU A 33 -26.15 13.71 20.40
C LEU A 33 -26.59 13.99 18.96
N VAL A 34 -25.70 13.78 17.99
CA VAL A 34 -25.94 14.00 16.56
C VAL A 34 -27.14 13.20 16.05
N SER A 35 -27.31 11.96 16.51
CA SER A 35 -28.43 11.09 16.12
C SER A 35 -29.78 11.42 16.78
N ARG A 36 -29.81 12.23 17.85
CA ARG A 36 -31.03 12.48 18.65
C ARG A 36 -31.55 13.92 18.59
N VAL A 37 -30.72 14.88 18.20
CA VAL A 37 -31.13 16.29 18.12
C VAL A 37 -31.76 16.63 16.77
N SER A 38 -32.42 17.78 16.68
CA SER A 38 -32.94 18.26 15.39
C SER A 38 -31.82 18.53 14.39
N ARG A 39 -32.14 18.43 13.08
CA ARG A 39 -31.18 18.58 11.97
C ARG A 39 -30.28 19.82 12.13
N ASN A 40 -30.84 20.98 12.45
CA ASN A 40 -30.08 22.22 12.63
C ASN A 40 -29.02 22.14 13.76
N TRP A 41 -29.34 21.46 14.86
CA TRP A 41 -28.38 21.26 15.95
C TRP A 41 -27.36 20.19 15.61
N SER A 42 -27.78 19.12 14.95
CA SER A 42 -26.92 18.04 14.45
C SER A 42 -25.82 18.61 13.56
N LEU A 43 -26.19 19.42 12.56
CA LEU A 43 -25.24 20.08 11.65
C LEU A 43 -24.27 21.01 12.39
N ARG A 44 -24.74 21.80 13.36
CA ARG A 44 -23.86 22.65 14.18
C ARG A 44 -22.88 21.84 15.04
N ILE A 45 -23.32 20.70 15.58
CA ILE A 45 -22.46 19.77 16.33
C ILE A 45 -21.41 19.19 15.38
N LEU A 46 -21.80 18.73 14.19
CA LEU A 46 -20.90 18.14 13.20
C LEU A 46 -19.89 19.16 12.67
N GLN A 47 -20.33 20.38 12.38
CA GLN A 47 -19.46 21.48 12.00
C GLN A 47 -18.44 21.79 13.10
N ALA A 48 -18.90 21.80 14.35
CA ALA A 48 -18.01 21.96 15.47
C ALA A 48 -17.01 20.80 15.54
N PHE A 49 -17.49 19.57 15.73
CA PHE A 49 -16.65 18.38 15.78
C PHE A 49 -15.60 18.33 14.65
N THR A 50 -15.99 18.60 13.41
CA THR A 50 -15.09 18.65 12.25
C THR A 50 -13.99 19.68 12.40
N LYS A 51 -14.33 20.90 12.83
CA LYS A 51 -13.32 21.93 13.03
C LYS A 51 -12.39 21.62 14.21
N ALA A 52 -12.87 21.02 15.32
CA ALA A 52 -11.97 20.54 16.39
C ALA A 52 -11.02 19.46 15.85
N PHE A 53 -11.54 18.51 15.08
CA PHE A 53 -10.72 17.48 14.47
C PHE A 53 -9.63 18.09 13.59
N LYS A 54 -9.97 19.03 12.69
CA LYS A 54 -8.98 19.71 11.83
C LYS A 54 -7.95 20.51 12.62
N ASP A 55 -8.39 21.34 13.57
CA ASP A 55 -7.53 22.29 14.28
C ASP A 55 -6.66 21.63 15.37
N SER A 56 -7.00 20.41 15.79
CA SER A 56 -6.21 19.64 16.77
C SER A 56 -4.84 19.23 16.22
N ASN A 57 -3.82 19.26 17.09
CA ASN A 57 -2.49 18.74 16.76
C ASN A 57 -2.60 17.23 16.42
N PRO A 58 -2.01 16.74 15.31
CA PRO A 58 -1.99 15.32 14.94
C PRO A 58 -1.58 14.36 16.07
N GLU A 59 -0.66 14.79 16.92
CA GLU A 59 -0.08 14.01 18.03
C GLU A 59 -0.87 14.15 19.33
N SER A 60 -1.97 14.92 19.33
CA SER A 60 -2.78 15.15 20.53
C SER A 60 -3.72 13.99 20.85
N SER A 61 -4.00 13.78 22.12
CA SER A 61 -5.03 12.86 22.60
C SER A 61 -6.43 13.22 22.09
N VAL A 62 -6.68 14.52 21.83
CA VAL A 62 -7.93 14.99 21.22
C VAL A 62 -8.07 14.45 19.80
N LYS A 63 -7.02 14.49 18.96
CA LYS A 63 -7.05 13.94 17.60
C LYS A 63 -7.38 12.44 17.63
N LEU A 64 -6.74 11.67 18.51
CA LEU A 64 -7.04 10.24 18.68
C LEU A 64 -8.48 9.96 19.13
N ALA A 65 -8.96 10.72 20.12
CA ALA A 65 -10.33 10.58 20.58
C ALA A 65 -11.30 10.88 19.42
N CYS A 66 -11.06 11.95 18.65
CA CYS A 66 -11.85 12.24 17.45
C CYS A 66 -11.84 11.10 16.43
N LEU A 67 -10.70 10.45 16.16
CA LEU A 67 -10.65 9.29 15.25
C LEU A 67 -11.54 8.14 15.73
N SER A 68 -11.59 7.88 17.04
CA SER A 68 -12.45 6.85 17.64
C SER A 68 -13.94 7.20 17.48
N ILE A 69 -14.29 8.49 17.61
CA ILE A 69 -15.66 8.98 17.40
C ILE A 69 -16.04 8.95 15.92
N ILE A 70 -15.11 9.30 15.01
CA ILE A 70 -15.31 9.20 13.56
C ILE A 70 -15.61 7.75 13.17
N GLU A 71 -14.87 6.79 13.72
CA GLU A 71 -15.17 5.37 13.50
C GLU A 71 -16.62 5.03 13.89
N GLU A 72 -17.08 5.44 15.07
CA GLU A 72 -18.43 5.17 15.54
C GLU A 72 -19.52 5.81 14.66
N MET A 73 -19.24 6.96 14.05
CA MET A 73 -20.20 7.68 13.20
C MET A 73 -20.21 7.21 11.74
N LEU A 74 -19.08 6.71 11.23
CA LEU A 74 -18.92 6.25 9.85
C LEU A 74 -19.18 4.75 9.68
N VAL A 75 -18.85 3.94 10.70
CA VAL A 75 -18.93 2.48 10.63
C VAL A 75 -20.23 2.01 11.32
N PRO A 76 -21.16 1.37 10.60
CA PRO A 76 -22.39 0.85 11.20
C PRO A 76 -22.07 -0.14 12.34
N ARG A 77 -22.53 0.16 13.56
CA ARG A 77 -22.46 -0.76 14.71
C ARG A 77 -23.85 -1.30 15.01
N HIS A 78 -23.93 -2.53 15.50
CA HIS A 78 -25.21 -3.18 15.79
C HIS A 78 -26.05 -2.29 16.73
N GLY A 79 -27.19 -1.79 16.24
CA GLY A 79 -28.13 -0.97 17.01
C GLY A 79 -27.91 0.55 16.97
N ILE A 80 -26.91 1.07 16.27
CA ILE A 80 -26.71 2.51 16.06
C ILE A 80 -26.69 2.79 14.55
N PRO A 81 -27.67 3.55 14.00
CA PRO A 81 -27.64 3.93 12.59
C PRO A 81 -26.43 4.84 12.33
N SER A 82 -25.68 4.53 11.27
CA SER A 82 -24.61 5.40 10.76
C SER A 82 -25.18 6.74 10.29
N LEU A 83 -24.32 7.75 10.18
CA LEU A 83 -24.72 9.04 9.60
C LEU A 83 -25.25 8.86 8.17
N ASP A 84 -26.37 9.51 7.89
CA ASP A 84 -27.02 9.48 6.58
C ASP A 84 -26.20 10.25 5.55
N ALA A 85 -25.51 9.51 4.68
CA ALA A 85 -24.69 10.08 3.62
C ALA A 85 -25.50 10.61 2.43
N SER A 86 -26.84 10.54 2.46
CA SER A 86 -27.68 11.18 1.45
C SER A 86 -27.83 12.69 1.67
N ASP A 87 -27.57 13.20 2.88
CA ASP A 87 -27.53 14.64 3.16
C ASP A 87 -26.16 15.22 2.75
N PRO A 88 -26.11 16.15 1.76
CA PRO A 88 -24.86 16.71 1.27
C PRO A 88 -24.02 17.43 2.34
N GLU A 89 -24.66 18.04 3.35
CA GLU A 89 -23.95 18.75 4.41
C GLU A 89 -23.28 17.77 5.37
N ILE A 90 -23.96 16.67 5.70
CA ILE A 90 -23.40 15.58 6.52
C ILE A 90 -22.26 14.90 5.76
N LEU A 91 -22.48 14.60 4.47
CA LEU A 91 -21.45 14.02 3.61
C LEU A 91 -20.21 14.92 3.56
N GLY A 92 -20.36 16.24 3.46
CA GLY A 92 -19.22 17.17 3.47
C GLY A 92 -18.32 17.03 4.71
N HIS A 93 -18.91 16.75 5.88
CA HIS A 93 -18.15 16.45 7.10
C HIS A 93 -17.45 15.09 7.02
N GLN A 94 -18.17 14.04 6.57
CA GLN A 94 -17.60 12.70 6.41
C GLN A 94 -16.42 12.70 5.42
N THR A 95 -16.59 13.34 4.26
CA THR A 95 -15.55 13.57 3.24
C THR A 95 -14.32 14.24 3.85
N THR A 96 -14.52 15.29 4.65
CA THR A 96 -13.42 15.99 5.32
C THR A 96 -12.63 15.07 6.23
N TRP A 97 -13.30 14.21 7.00
CA TRP A 97 -12.63 13.29 7.91
C TRP A 97 -11.84 12.21 7.17
N ILE A 98 -12.42 11.63 6.12
CA ILE A 98 -11.80 10.56 5.33
C ILE A 98 -10.54 11.10 4.62
N ARG A 99 -10.62 12.26 3.98
CA ARG A 99 -9.49 12.87 3.26
C ARG A 99 -8.31 13.27 4.18
N GLU A 100 -8.56 13.47 5.47
CA GLU A 100 -7.51 13.77 6.44
C GLU A 100 -6.68 12.53 6.82
N LEU A 101 -7.22 11.31 6.68
CA LEU A 101 -6.55 10.09 7.16
C LEU A 101 -5.18 9.84 6.50
N PRO A 102 -5.03 9.93 5.16
CA PRO A 102 -3.72 9.78 4.53
C PRO A 102 -2.71 10.83 4.99
N LEU A 103 -3.16 12.08 5.17
CA LEU A 103 -2.31 13.18 5.64
C LEU A 103 -1.81 12.92 7.06
N LEU A 104 -2.67 12.42 7.94
CA LEU A 104 -2.27 12.01 9.29
C LEU A 104 -1.23 10.90 9.27
N LEU A 105 -1.36 9.91 8.39
CA LEU A 105 -0.34 8.84 8.25
C LEU A 105 1.01 9.39 7.82
N ILE A 106 1.04 10.34 6.89
CA ILE A 106 2.26 10.98 6.43
C ILE A 106 2.92 11.78 7.56
N MET A 107 2.12 12.52 8.34
CA MET A 107 2.62 13.35 9.44
C MET A 107 3.09 12.53 10.65
N LEU A 108 2.31 11.52 11.06
CA LEU A 108 2.58 10.70 12.24
C LEU A 108 3.71 9.71 12.00
N GLY A 109 3.67 9.04 10.84
CA GLY A 109 4.68 8.08 10.40
C GLY A 109 5.14 7.10 11.46
N ASP A 110 6.45 6.87 11.50
CA ASP A 110 7.17 6.07 12.49
C ASP A 110 7.43 6.81 13.80
N LYS A 111 7.24 8.14 13.84
CA LYS A 111 7.43 8.95 15.05
C LYS A 111 6.34 8.68 16.10
N HIS A 112 5.12 8.36 15.65
CA HIS A 112 3.98 8.04 16.51
C HIS A 112 3.30 6.73 16.08
N PRO A 113 3.98 5.58 16.23
CA PRO A 113 3.56 4.31 15.61
C PRO A 113 2.20 3.83 16.14
N SER A 114 1.89 4.06 17.41
CA SER A 114 0.59 3.74 17.99
C SER A 114 -0.56 4.57 17.40
N TYR A 115 -0.30 5.84 17.04
CA TYR A 115 -1.30 6.72 16.46
C TYR A 115 -1.51 6.37 14.98
N SER A 116 -0.42 6.13 14.24
CA SER A 116 -0.45 5.62 12.86
C SER A 116 -1.26 4.33 12.76
N LYS A 117 -1.08 3.41 13.72
CA LYS A 117 -1.86 2.15 13.79
C LYS A 117 -3.36 2.40 13.99
N VAL A 118 -3.76 3.38 14.79
CA VAL A 118 -5.18 3.75 14.96
C VAL A 118 -5.76 4.29 13.65
N VAL A 119 -5.02 5.14 12.93
CA VAL A 119 -5.45 5.66 11.63
C VAL A 119 -5.59 4.54 10.60
N LEU A 120 -4.65 3.60 10.55
CA LEU A 120 -4.69 2.42 9.68
C LEU A 120 -5.87 1.49 10.00
N HIS A 121 -6.16 1.27 11.28
CA HIS A 121 -7.34 0.50 11.68
C HIS A 121 -8.63 1.18 11.22
N LEU A 122 -8.75 2.50 11.37
CA LEU A 122 -9.91 3.23 10.89
C LEU A 122 -10.06 3.11 9.37
N GLN A 123 -8.98 3.28 8.60
CA GLN A 123 -8.99 3.07 7.15
C GLN A 123 -9.45 1.65 6.81
N LEU A 124 -8.89 0.62 7.43
CA LEU A 124 -9.30 -0.76 7.20
C LEU A 124 -10.79 -0.97 7.47
N ARG A 125 -11.32 -0.42 8.57
CA ARG A 125 -12.74 -0.53 8.93
C ARG A 125 -13.63 0.21 7.92
N LEU A 126 -13.21 1.37 7.43
CA LEU A 126 -13.91 2.10 6.39
C LEU A 126 -13.97 1.30 5.09
N GLY A 127 -12.83 0.75 4.64
CA GLY A 127 -12.78 -0.10 3.45
C GLY A 127 -13.70 -1.32 3.56
N GLN A 128 -13.68 -2.00 4.72
CA GLN A 128 -14.58 -3.13 5.01
C GLN A 128 -16.06 -2.78 4.95
N CYS A 129 -16.41 -1.52 5.23
CA CYS A 129 -17.79 -1.05 5.28
C CYS A 129 -18.20 -0.25 4.04
N ALA A 130 -17.28 0.02 3.12
CA ALA A 130 -17.50 0.83 1.91
C ALA A 130 -18.65 0.27 1.05
N LEU A 131 -18.84 -1.06 1.05
CA LEU A 131 -19.95 -1.72 0.34
C LEU A 131 -21.35 -1.28 0.80
N LEU A 132 -21.48 -0.69 1.99
CA LEU A 132 -22.76 -0.28 2.58
C LEU A 132 -23.13 1.17 2.27
N ASN A 133 -22.21 1.98 1.72
CA ASN A 133 -22.43 3.40 1.49
C ASN A 133 -21.61 3.92 0.30
N SER A 134 -22.28 4.18 -0.83
CA SER A 134 -21.64 4.53 -2.10
C SER A 134 -20.84 5.84 -2.06
N ALA A 135 -21.29 6.83 -1.30
CA ALA A 135 -20.61 8.13 -1.22
C ALA A 135 -19.34 8.06 -0.35
N VAL A 136 -19.41 7.33 0.77
CA VAL A 136 -18.24 7.05 1.62
C VAL A 136 -17.23 6.15 0.90
N ALA A 137 -17.70 5.17 0.12
CA ALA A 137 -16.84 4.34 -0.71
C ALA A 137 -16.04 5.16 -1.73
N GLN A 138 -16.69 6.11 -2.40
CA GLN A 138 -16.01 7.00 -3.35
C GLN A 138 -14.93 7.84 -2.67
N GLU A 139 -15.20 8.39 -1.48
CA GLU A 139 -14.19 9.14 -0.74
C GLU A 139 -13.07 8.25 -0.19
N TYR A 140 -13.39 7.01 0.17
CA TYR A 140 -12.38 6.02 0.49
C TYR A 140 -11.47 5.79 -0.71
N ASP A 141 -12.04 5.59 -1.89
CA ASP A 141 -11.27 5.42 -3.12
C ASP A 141 -10.40 6.63 -3.42
N ASN A 142 -10.91 7.84 -3.26
CA ASN A 142 -10.14 9.06 -3.52
C ASN A 142 -8.91 9.22 -2.61
N MET A 143 -8.86 8.55 -1.45
CA MET A 143 -7.68 8.59 -0.58
C MET A 143 -6.41 8.07 -1.25
N GLN A 144 -6.53 7.22 -2.28
CA GLN A 144 -5.38 6.62 -2.95
C GLN A 144 -4.40 7.66 -3.53
N TYR A 145 -4.90 8.81 -3.96
CA TYR A 145 -4.06 9.91 -4.48
C TYR A 145 -3.22 10.58 -3.39
N SER A 146 -3.74 10.66 -2.17
CA SER A 146 -3.00 11.20 -1.02
C SER A 146 -2.09 10.15 -0.38
N LEU A 147 -2.37 8.86 -0.55
CA LEU A 147 -1.54 7.77 -0.03
C LEU A 147 -0.23 7.57 -0.81
N LEU A 148 -0.08 8.18 -1.99
CA LEU A 148 1.16 8.08 -2.79
C LEU A 148 2.39 8.49 -1.95
N GLU A 149 2.31 9.62 -1.26
CA GLU A 149 3.37 10.15 -0.38
C GLU A 149 3.61 9.28 0.86
N PHE A 150 2.61 8.51 1.28
CA PHE A 150 2.78 7.61 2.43
C PHE A 150 3.63 6.37 2.09
N TYR A 151 3.54 5.89 0.86
CA TYR A 151 4.37 4.80 0.36
C TYR A 151 5.69 5.32 -0.22
N CYS A 152 5.63 5.98 -1.38
CA CYS A 152 6.79 6.54 -2.07
C CYS A 152 6.36 7.54 -3.16
N THR A 153 7.00 8.70 -3.20
CA THR A 153 6.88 9.67 -4.29
C THR A 153 8.17 9.74 -5.10
N CYS A 154 8.04 9.66 -6.43
CA CYS A 154 9.14 9.88 -7.36
C CYS A 154 8.95 11.27 -8.00
N LEU A 155 9.85 12.20 -7.68
CA LEU A 155 9.92 13.52 -8.31
C LEU A 155 11.04 13.46 -9.35
N GLU A 156 10.63 13.20 -10.59
CA GLU A 156 11.52 12.98 -11.75
C GLU A 156 12.48 11.79 -11.54
N GLU A 157 12.99 11.20 -12.62
CA GLU A 157 13.68 9.88 -12.64
C GLU A 157 14.94 9.75 -11.74
N ARG A 158 15.31 10.79 -10.98
CA ARG A 158 16.53 10.84 -10.17
C ARG A 158 16.32 11.08 -8.67
N SER A 159 15.13 11.43 -8.20
CA SER A 159 14.90 11.59 -6.75
C SER A 159 13.66 10.83 -6.28
N MET A 160 13.89 9.79 -5.48
CA MET A 160 12.84 9.03 -4.79
C MET A 160 12.76 9.50 -3.34
N PHE A 161 11.58 9.88 -2.90
CA PHE A 161 11.29 10.25 -1.52
C PHE A 161 10.43 9.15 -0.89
N TYR A 162 10.97 8.51 0.13
CA TYR A 162 10.29 7.44 0.85
C TYR A 162 9.24 8.03 1.78
N GLY A 163 8.05 7.45 1.71
CA GLY A 163 7.02 7.72 2.69
C GLY A 163 7.27 6.96 3.98
N PRO A 164 6.50 7.26 5.05
CA PRO A 164 6.71 6.65 6.35
C PRO A 164 6.46 5.13 6.39
N PHE A 165 5.76 4.56 5.41
CA PHE A 165 5.41 3.13 5.37
C PHE A 165 6.58 2.19 5.69
N ILE A 166 7.75 2.44 5.09
CA ILE A 166 8.91 1.55 5.21
C ILE A 166 9.46 1.47 6.64
N LYS A 167 9.25 2.53 7.45
CA LYS A 167 9.74 2.63 8.82
C LYS A 167 8.73 2.17 9.87
N LEU A 168 7.50 1.86 9.45
CA LEU A 168 6.47 1.38 10.37
C LEU A 168 6.81 -0.02 10.89
N ALA A 169 6.31 -0.33 12.08
CA ALA A 169 6.34 -1.70 12.60
C ALA A 169 5.55 -2.66 11.69
N ARG A 170 5.97 -3.92 11.65
CA ARG A 170 5.42 -4.98 10.78
C ARG A 170 3.90 -5.04 10.79
N ASP A 171 3.28 -5.00 11.96
CA ASP A 171 1.83 -5.08 12.12
C ASP A 171 1.10 -3.89 11.45
N SER A 172 1.70 -2.71 11.49
CA SER A 172 1.19 -1.50 10.86
C SER A 172 1.43 -1.52 9.34
N GLN A 173 2.57 -2.05 8.89
CA GLN A 173 2.80 -2.30 7.47
C GLN A 173 1.77 -3.29 6.90
N GLU A 174 1.49 -4.37 7.62
CA GLU A 174 0.50 -5.36 7.21
C GLU A 174 -0.91 -4.76 7.15
N LEU A 175 -1.32 -3.98 8.16
CA LEU A 175 -2.61 -3.27 8.14
C LEU A 175 -2.73 -2.34 6.93
N SER A 176 -1.69 -1.55 6.65
CA SER A 176 -1.62 -0.70 5.45
C SER A 176 -1.81 -1.50 4.17
N VAL A 177 -1.07 -2.61 4.01
CA VAL A 177 -1.19 -3.46 2.83
C VAL A 177 -2.59 -4.07 2.72
N CYS A 178 -3.19 -4.51 3.83
CA CYS A 178 -4.55 -5.05 3.83
C CYS A 178 -5.61 -4.01 3.39
N CYS A 179 -5.39 -2.71 3.63
CA CYS A 179 -6.30 -1.66 3.17
C CYS A 179 -6.40 -1.60 1.64
N LEU A 180 -5.33 -2.01 0.92
CA LEU A 180 -5.28 -1.98 -0.54
C LEU A 180 -6.35 -2.86 -1.20
N TYR A 181 -6.75 -3.95 -0.55
CA TYR A 181 -7.77 -4.86 -1.05
C TYR A 181 -9.15 -4.20 -1.18
N TYR A 182 -9.44 -3.21 -0.33
CA TYR A 182 -10.79 -2.64 -0.22
C TYR A 182 -11.05 -1.46 -1.16
N PHE A 183 -10.04 -1.01 -1.91
CA PHE A 183 -10.28 -0.04 -2.99
C PHE A 183 -11.14 -0.69 -4.07
N SER A 184 -12.18 0.02 -4.54
CA SER A 184 -13.03 -0.51 -5.60
C SER A 184 -12.24 -0.72 -6.89
N ARG A 185 -11.27 0.19 -7.13
CA ARG A 185 -10.28 0.12 -8.19
C ARG A 185 -8.99 0.80 -7.72
N LEU A 186 -7.89 0.07 -7.77
CA LEU A 186 -6.55 0.59 -7.50
C LEU A 186 -6.02 1.35 -8.71
N ASP A 187 -5.61 2.59 -8.48
CA ASP A 187 -5.01 3.44 -9.50
C ASP A 187 -3.58 3.01 -9.84
N SER A 188 -3.22 3.14 -11.13
CA SER A 188 -1.88 2.82 -11.64
C SER A 188 -0.78 3.60 -10.94
N SER A 189 -1.04 4.85 -10.53
CA SER A 189 -0.07 5.67 -9.77
C SER A 189 0.21 5.08 -8.37
N LEU A 190 -0.80 4.56 -7.68
CA LEU A 190 -0.63 3.91 -6.39
C LEU A 190 0.14 2.59 -6.54
N LEU A 191 -0.18 1.79 -7.55
CA LEU A 191 0.55 0.56 -7.84
C LEU A 191 2.03 0.83 -8.16
N LYS A 192 2.32 1.90 -8.91
CA LYS A 192 3.69 2.36 -9.16
C LYS A 192 4.39 2.78 -7.85
N SER A 193 3.72 3.54 -7.00
CA SER A 193 4.25 3.94 -5.69
C SER A 193 4.62 2.73 -4.82
N ILE A 194 3.75 1.71 -4.78
CA ILE A 194 4.01 0.45 -4.06
C ILE A 194 5.16 -0.35 -4.71
N ALA A 195 5.21 -0.44 -6.04
CA ALA A 195 6.31 -1.09 -6.74
C ALA A 195 7.66 -0.43 -6.43
N PHE A 196 7.69 0.90 -6.28
CA PHE A 196 8.89 1.61 -5.85
C PHE A 196 9.30 1.30 -4.42
N VAL A 197 8.35 1.17 -3.48
CA VAL A 197 8.66 0.73 -2.11
C VAL A 197 9.38 -0.62 -2.14
N VAL A 198 8.86 -1.56 -2.92
CA VAL A 198 9.47 -2.89 -3.06
C VAL A 198 10.86 -2.83 -3.71
N TYR A 199 10.99 -2.03 -4.78
CA TYR A 199 12.29 -1.84 -5.44
C TYR A 199 13.33 -1.30 -4.45
N VAL A 200 12.98 -0.25 -3.71
CA VAL A 200 13.87 0.43 -2.77
C VAL A 200 14.23 -0.48 -1.61
N SER A 201 13.27 -1.25 -1.08
CA SER A 201 13.56 -2.12 0.05
C SER A 201 14.58 -3.20 -0.28
N THR A 202 14.68 -3.61 -1.55
CA THR A 202 15.75 -4.49 -2.01
C THR A 202 17.13 -3.81 -2.07
N MET A 203 17.21 -2.49 -1.87
CA MET A 203 18.46 -1.71 -1.80
C MET A 203 18.99 -1.58 -0.39
N CYS A 204 18.08 -1.28 0.54
CA CYS A 204 18.40 -0.82 1.89
C CYS A 204 18.09 -1.85 2.98
N ASP A 205 17.56 -3.03 2.62
CA ASP A 205 17.16 -4.10 3.54
C ASP A 205 16.08 -3.65 4.57
N ASP A 206 15.36 -2.56 4.28
CA ASP A 206 14.38 -1.94 5.18
C ASP A 206 13.00 -2.62 5.18
N LEU A 207 12.72 -3.52 4.22
CA LEU A 207 11.48 -4.31 4.19
C LEU A 207 11.81 -5.78 4.39
N GLU A 208 11.17 -6.38 5.39
CA GLU A 208 11.28 -7.81 5.61
C GLU A 208 10.70 -8.60 4.42
N PRO A 209 11.29 -9.75 4.05
CA PRO A 209 10.80 -10.57 2.93
C PRO A 209 9.33 -10.96 3.08
N PHE A 210 8.85 -11.16 4.32
CA PHE A 210 7.44 -11.42 4.62
C PHE A 210 6.52 -10.36 4.01
N MET A 211 6.84 -9.07 4.20
CA MET A 211 6.00 -7.98 3.72
C MET A 211 5.98 -7.90 2.18
N LEU A 212 7.09 -8.25 1.52
CA LEU A 212 7.12 -8.38 0.06
C LEU A 212 6.10 -9.41 -0.43
N PHE A 213 6.11 -10.62 0.15
CA PHE A 213 5.14 -11.65 -0.23
C PHE A 213 3.71 -11.23 0.12
N ARG A 214 3.50 -10.54 1.24
CA ARG A 214 2.19 -10.03 1.63
C ARG A 214 1.64 -9.00 0.64
N ILE A 215 2.49 -8.11 0.13
CA ILE A 215 2.11 -7.15 -0.93
C ILE A 215 1.66 -7.89 -2.19
N ILE A 216 2.45 -8.88 -2.65
CA ILE A 216 2.11 -9.67 -3.84
C ILE A 216 0.77 -10.40 -3.64
N GLU A 217 0.59 -11.03 -2.48
CA GLU A 217 -0.63 -11.78 -2.13
C GLU A 217 -1.87 -10.88 -2.15
N VAL A 218 -1.81 -9.72 -1.49
CA VAL A 218 -2.95 -8.81 -1.39
C VAL A 218 -3.28 -8.17 -2.74
N LEU A 219 -2.26 -7.72 -3.49
CA LEU A 219 -2.48 -7.16 -4.83
C LEU A 219 -3.03 -8.21 -5.80
N HIS A 220 -2.53 -9.45 -5.75
CA HIS A 220 -3.08 -10.50 -6.59
C HIS A 220 -4.52 -10.87 -6.20
N SER A 221 -4.85 -10.84 -4.91
CA SER A 221 -6.23 -11.03 -4.44
C SER A 221 -7.15 -9.90 -4.91
N ALA A 222 -6.68 -8.66 -4.86
CA ALA A 222 -7.40 -7.50 -5.38
C ALA A 222 -7.61 -7.59 -6.90
N TYR A 223 -6.60 -8.04 -7.65
CA TYR A 223 -6.73 -8.34 -9.08
C TYR A 223 -7.82 -9.38 -9.35
N LYS A 224 -7.81 -10.52 -8.63
CA LYS A 224 -8.84 -11.56 -8.78
C LYS A 224 -10.25 -11.08 -8.48
N ALA A 225 -10.39 -10.14 -7.54
CA ALA A 225 -11.65 -9.49 -7.21
C ALA A 225 -12.07 -8.41 -8.23
N GLY A 226 -11.25 -8.13 -9.25
CA GLY A 226 -11.54 -7.15 -10.31
C GLY A 226 -11.14 -5.71 -9.97
N HIS A 227 -10.38 -5.49 -8.89
CA HIS A 227 -9.98 -4.15 -8.44
C HIS A 227 -8.73 -3.62 -9.16
N ILE A 228 -8.01 -4.46 -9.92
CA ILE A 228 -6.81 -4.06 -10.67
C ILE A 228 -7.00 -4.42 -12.13
N GLN A 229 -6.66 -3.51 -13.04
CA GLN A 229 -6.66 -3.81 -14.48
C GLN A 229 -5.52 -4.77 -14.82
N ILE A 230 -5.75 -5.67 -15.78
CA ILE A 230 -4.76 -6.66 -16.21
C ILE A 230 -3.41 -6.02 -16.60
N ALA A 231 -3.44 -4.90 -17.31
CA ALA A 231 -2.24 -4.18 -17.74
C ALA A 231 -1.44 -3.64 -16.54
N ASP A 232 -2.12 -3.06 -15.55
CA ASP A 232 -1.47 -2.52 -14.35
C ASP A 232 -0.89 -3.65 -13.47
N HIS A 233 -1.60 -4.78 -13.36
CA HIS A 233 -1.13 -5.95 -12.59
C HIS A 233 0.11 -6.59 -13.24
N ILE A 234 0.10 -6.75 -14.56
CA ILE A 234 1.28 -7.19 -15.33
C ILE A 234 2.42 -6.20 -15.17
N SER A 235 2.16 -4.90 -15.33
CA SER A 235 3.18 -3.86 -15.18
C SER A 235 3.82 -3.89 -13.79
N PHE A 236 3.04 -4.16 -12.74
CA PHE A 236 3.55 -4.32 -11.38
C PHE A 236 4.53 -5.50 -11.29
N PHE A 237 4.16 -6.68 -11.78
CA PHE A 237 5.03 -7.87 -11.76
C PHE A 237 6.29 -7.74 -12.61
N ILE A 238 6.18 -7.14 -13.79
CA ILE A 238 7.32 -6.86 -14.65
C ILE A 238 8.27 -5.89 -13.95
N THR A 239 7.76 -4.81 -13.38
CA THR A 239 8.58 -3.84 -12.63
C THR A 239 9.27 -4.50 -11.46
N LEU A 240 8.54 -5.33 -10.71
CA LEU A 240 9.07 -6.08 -9.58
C LEU A 240 10.28 -6.92 -9.98
N LEU A 241 10.15 -7.75 -11.03
CA LEU A 241 11.22 -8.67 -11.43
C LEU A 241 12.33 -8.00 -12.23
N SER A 242 12.05 -7.01 -13.06
CA SER A 242 13.08 -6.34 -13.85
C SER A 242 13.96 -5.42 -13.00
N ARG A 243 13.41 -4.86 -11.92
CA ARG A 243 14.11 -3.89 -11.05
C ARG A 243 14.63 -4.49 -9.76
N PHE A 244 14.23 -5.70 -9.36
CA PHE A 244 14.73 -6.34 -8.13
C PHE A 244 16.26 -6.36 -8.10
N ARG A 245 16.90 -5.82 -7.05
CA ARG A 245 18.37 -5.96 -6.94
C ARG A 245 18.75 -7.25 -6.26
N VAL A 246 19.44 -8.10 -7.02
CA VAL A 246 19.98 -9.36 -6.53
C VAL A 246 21.41 -9.14 -6.04
N PHE A 247 21.67 -9.50 -4.79
CA PHE A 247 23.00 -9.56 -4.22
C PHE A 247 23.50 -11.02 -4.31
N PRO A 248 24.70 -11.25 -4.86
CA PRO A 248 25.25 -12.59 -4.97
C PRO A 248 25.57 -13.18 -3.59
N GLU A 249 25.56 -14.52 -3.50
CA GLU A 249 26.18 -15.22 -2.37
C GLU A 249 27.68 -14.92 -2.39
N GLU A 250 28.20 -14.26 -1.35
CA GLU A 250 29.65 -14.09 -1.20
C GLU A 250 30.29 -15.47 -1.15
N ILE A 251 31.05 -15.83 -2.20
CA ILE A 251 31.74 -17.11 -2.23
C ILE A 251 32.95 -17.07 -1.27
N TYR A 252 33.66 -15.95 -1.09
CA TYR A 252 34.67 -15.78 -0.03
C TYR A 252 35.02 -14.29 0.17
N THR A 253 34.57 -13.66 1.26
CA THR A 253 35.20 -12.43 1.76
C THR A 253 35.15 -12.39 3.29
N VAL A 254 36.34 -12.58 3.89
CA VAL A 254 36.65 -12.27 5.28
C VAL A 254 36.99 -10.78 5.32
N MET A 255 35.98 -9.91 5.44
CA MET A 255 36.16 -8.60 6.07
C MET A 255 34.89 -8.25 6.83
N GLU A 256 35.03 -8.13 8.15
CA GLU A 256 34.02 -7.56 9.05
C GLU A 256 33.71 -6.13 8.62
N GLY A 257 32.43 -5.83 8.38
CA GLY A 257 31.99 -4.47 8.07
C GLY A 257 30.50 -4.38 7.75
N ASP A 258 30.05 -4.95 6.63
CA ASP A 258 28.66 -4.89 6.17
C ASP A 258 28.33 -6.12 5.31
N LYS A 259 28.10 -7.25 5.96
CA LYS A 259 27.80 -8.52 5.27
C LYS A 259 26.34 -8.51 4.81
N LYS A 260 26.08 -7.99 3.60
CA LYS A 260 24.76 -8.14 2.96
C LYS A 260 24.51 -9.61 2.67
N MET A 261 23.57 -10.19 3.41
CA MET A 261 23.11 -11.56 3.20
C MET A 261 22.58 -11.67 1.76
N SER A 262 22.96 -12.73 1.03
CA SER A 262 22.41 -12.95 -0.31
C SER A 262 20.88 -13.01 -0.28
N ASN A 263 20.26 -12.27 -1.19
CA ASN A 263 18.81 -12.28 -1.39
C ASN A 263 18.40 -13.09 -2.63
N ARG A 264 19.32 -13.84 -3.24
CA ARG A 264 19.06 -14.64 -4.45
C ARG A 264 17.99 -15.72 -4.21
N GLY A 265 17.96 -16.32 -3.02
CA GLY A 265 16.90 -17.27 -2.63
C GLY A 265 15.52 -16.62 -2.51
N ILE A 266 15.46 -15.40 -1.97
CA ILE A 266 14.23 -14.60 -1.91
C ILE A 266 13.77 -14.26 -3.33
N PHE A 267 14.69 -13.80 -4.19
CA PHE A 267 14.35 -13.45 -5.58
C PHE A 267 13.82 -14.65 -6.39
N LYS A 268 14.40 -15.84 -6.21
CA LYS A 268 13.87 -17.09 -6.79
C LYS A 268 12.45 -17.38 -6.31
N SER A 269 12.19 -17.20 -5.01
CA SER A 269 10.87 -17.41 -4.42
C SER A 269 9.85 -16.39 -4.94
N VAL A 270 10.23 -15.11 -5.06
CA VAL A 270 9.42 -14.05 -5.68
C VAL A 270 9.09 -14.41 -7.14
N THR A 271 10.09 -14.84 -7.92
CA THR A 271 9.88 -15.27 -9.31
C THR A 271 8.87 -16.41 -9.40
N SER A 272 8.95 -17.40 -8.50
CA SER A 272 8.02 -18.52 -8.44
C SER A 272 6.58 -18.09 -8.11
N VAL A 273 6.42 -17.20 -7.11
CA VAL A 273 5.12 -16.67 -6.72
C VAL A 273 4.51 -15.83 -7.85
N VAL A 274 5.28 -14.92 -8.46
CA VAL A 274 4.83 -14.12 -9.60
C VAL A 274 4.39 -15.01 -10.75
N SER A 275 5.18 -16.03 -11.11
CA SER A 275 4.84 -16.98 -12.17
C SER A 275 3.54 -17.73 -11.85
N SER A 276 3.36 -18.16 -10.60
CA SER A 276 2.14 -18.82 -10.12
C SER A 276 0.92 -17.88 -10.20
N CYS A 277 1.09 -16.60 -9.90
CA CYS A 277 0.04 -15.60 -10.04
C CYS A 277 -0.36 -15.39 -11.51
N LEU A 278 0.61 -15.34 -12.43
CA LEU A 278 0.37 -15.15 -13.87
C LEU A 278 -0.42 -16.32 -14.47
N LEU A 279 -0.08 -17.57 -14.10
CA LEU A 279 -0.83 -18.77 -14.48
C LEU A 279 -2.30 -18.77 -14.00
N GLN A 280 -2.62 -17.93 -13.01
CA GLN A 280 -3.97 -17.81 -12.46
C GLN A 280 -4.77 -16.66 -13.10
N MET A 281 -4.18 -15.91 -14.04
CA MET A 281 -4.83 -14.74 -14.64
C MET A 281 -5.82 -15.07 -15.76
N GLY A 282 -5.69 -16.25 -16.38
CA GLY A 282 -6.52 -16.67 -17.52
C GLY A 282 -5.82 -17.72 -18.38
N GLU A 283 -6.11 -17.72 -19.67
CA GLU A 283 -5.46 -18.61 -20.65
C GLU A 283 -3.97 -18.27 -20.82
N ASP A 284 -3.09 -19.20 -20.49
CA ASP A 284 -1.63 -19.04 -20.54
C ASP A 284 -1.15 -18.47 -21.87
N SER A 285 -1.75 -18.92 -22.98
CA SER A 285 -1.33 -18.52 -24.33
C SER A 285 -1.63 -17.05 -24.66
N LEU A 286 -2.61 -16.43 -24.01
CA LEU A 286 -2.92 -15.00 -24.14
C LEU A 286 -2.05 -14.17 -23.21
N VAL A 287 -1.86 -14.65 -21.97
CA VAL A 287 -0.97 -14.01 -20.99
C VAL A 287 0.47 -13.97 -21.54
N PHE A 288 0.92 -15.05 -22.18
CA PHE A 288 2.19 -15.12 -22.89
C PHE A 288 2.31 -14.05 -23.97
N GLN A 289 1.31 -13.91 -24.85
CA GLN A 289 1.35 -12.93 -25.94
C GLN A 289 1.46 -11.49 -25.44
N ILE A 290 0.80 -11.16 -24.32
CA ILE A 290 0.90 -9.83 -23.70
C ILE A 290 2.29 -9.61 -23.10
N LEU A 291 2.86 -10.64 -22.47
CA LEU A 291 4.13 -10.54 -21.74
C LEU A 291 5.35 -10.63 -22.65
N GLU A 292 5.28 -11.33 -23.78
CA GLU A 292 6.41 -11.57 -24.67
C GLU A 292 7.10 -10.26 -25.08
N GLU A 293 6.34 -9.33 -25.68
CA GLU A 293 6.86 -8.04 -26.13
C GLU A 293 7.41 -7.21 -24.98
N VAL A 294 6.64 -7.11 -23.88
CA VAL A 294 7.01 -6.34 -22.69
C VAL A 294 8.30 -6.87 -22.05
N ILE A 295 8.46 -8.18 -21.97
CA ILE A 295 9.65 -8.81 -21.39
C ILE A 295 10.86 -8.62 -22.30
N LEU A 296 10.70 -8.77 -23.62
CA LEU A 296 11.79 -8.56 -24.57
C LEU A 296 12.28 -7.10 -24.53
N ASP A 297 11.36 -6.14 -24.42
CA ASP A 297 11.68 -4.72 -24.24
C ASP A 297 12.47 -4.50 -22.95
N GLN A 298 12.04 -5.09 -21.82
CA GLN A 298 12.77 -4.97 -20.56
C GLN A 298 14.15 -5.65 -20.60
N MET A 299 14.30 -6.79 -21.28
CA MET A 299 15.59 -7.45 -21.47
C MET A 299 16.55 -6.62 -22.34
N SER A 300 16.01 -5.88 -23.32
CA SER A 300 16.81 -5.00 -24.18
C SER A 300 17.50 -3.87 -23.41
N LEU A 301 16.94 -3.48 -22.25
CA LEU A 301 17.53 -2.53 -21.31
C LEU A 301 18.73 -3.11 -20.54
N ARG A 302 19.10 -4.37 -20.80
CA ARG A 302 20.23 -5.10 -20.18
C ARG A 302 20.21 -5.06 -18.65
N PRO A 303 19.14 -5.57 -17.99
CA PRO A 303 19.12 -5.72 -16.55
C PRO A 303 20.15 -6.80 -16.11
N PRO A 304 20.42 -6.93 -14.80
CA PRO A 304 21.32 -7.97 -14.29
C PRO A 304 20.89 -9.38 -14.71
N ILE A 305 21.85 -10.30 -14.79
CA ILE A 305 21.62 -11.64 -15.34
C ILE A 305 20.55 -12.44 -14.58
N ASP A 306 20.49 -12.33 -13.25
CA ASP A 306 19.46 -13.00 -12.46
C ASP A 306 18.06 -12.54 -12.88
N ASN A 307 17.87 -11.23 -13.14
CA ASN A 307 16.59 -10.66 -13.59
C ASN A 307 16.21 -11.14 -14.98
N ILE A 308 17.18 -11.19 -15.91
CA ILE A 308 16.99 -11.78 -17.24
C ILE A 308 16.54 -13.24 -17.08
N CYS A 309 17.23 -14.02 -16.25
CA CYS A 309 16.89 -15.41 -15.99
C CYS A 309 15.49 -15.58 -15.39
N ALA A 310 15.08 -14.70 -14.48
CA ALA A 310 13.74 -14.73 -13.89
C ALA A 310 12.65 -14.45 -14.93
N MET A 311 12.84 -13.43 -15.78
CA MET A 311 11.90 -13.10 -16.85
C MET A 311 11.86 -14.21 -17.93
N LEU A 312 12.99 -14.83 -18.26
CA LEU A 312 13.02 -16.01 -19.15
C LEU A 312 12.23 -17.18 -18.56
N ARG A 313 12.43 -17.48 -17.27
CA ARG A 313 11.68 -18.55 -16.59
C ARG A 313 10.18 -18.28 -16.60
N MET A 314 9.77 -17.03 -16.43
CA MET A 314 8.36 -16.64 -16.53
C MET A 314 7.79 -16.95 -17.92
N LEU A 315 8.47 -16.56 -19.00
CA LEU A 315 8.05 -16.87 -20.37
C LEU A 315 7.95 -18.38 -20.60
N LEU A 316 8.95 -19.14 -20.14
CA LEU A 316 8.97 -20.61 -20.28
C LEU A 316 7.83 -21.30 -19.52
N ILE A 317 7.43 -20.78 -18.36
CA ILE A 317 6.32 -21.33 -17.58
C ILE A 317 4.98 -21.10 -18.28
N LEU A 318 4.82 -19.97 -18.98
CA LEU A 318 3.60 -19.61 -19.70
C LEU A 318 3.52 -20.24 -21.11
N ASP A 319 4.64 -20.74 -21.64
CA ASP A 319 4.70 -21.43 -22.94
C ASP A 319 4.15 -22.87 -22.83
N SER A 320 2.85 -22.99 -22.60
CA SER A 320 2.14 -24.27 -22.40
C SER A 320 1.99 -25.11 -23.68
N ARG A 321 2.29 -24.52 -24.85
CA ARG A 321 2.42 -25.23 -26.13
C ARG A 321 3.64 -24.69 -26.86
N PRO A 322 4.73 -25.48 -26.99
CA PRO A 322 5.98 -25.00 -27.58
C PRO A 322 5.75 -24.70 -29.06
N THR A 323 5.39 -23.46 -29.39
CA THR A 323 5.42 -22.82 -30.72
C THR A 323 4.56 -21.56 -30.69
N ARG A 324 5.11 -20.43 -30.22
CA ARG A 324 4.59 -19.08 -30.51
C ARG A 324 5.63 -17.97 -30.57
N LEU A 325 6.87 -18.20 -30.13
CA LEU A 325 7.94 -17.21 -30.28
C LEU A 325 8.14 -16.88 -31.75
N SER A 326 8.08 -15.59 -32.08
CA SER A 326 8.43 -15.13 -33.43
C SER A 326 9.92 -15.40 -33.71
N ASP A 327 10.31 -15.54 -34.98
CA ASP A 327 11.73 -15.70 -35.35
C ASP A 327 12.59 -14.56 -34.76
N GLN A 328 12.04 -13.33 -34.71
CA GLN A 328 12.71 -12.18 -34.10
C GLN A 328 12.87 -12.35 -32.58
N SER A 329 11.87 -12.87 -31.89
CA SER A 329 11.92 -13.19 -30.45
C SER A 329 12.99 -14.24 -30.18
N VAL A 330 13.07 -15.29 -31.00
CA VAL A 330 14.09 -16.35 -30.89
C VAL A 330 15.50 -15.77 -31.07
N ILE A 331 15.70 -14.91 -32.07
CA ILE A 331 16.98 -14.23 -32.30
C ILE A 331 17.36 -13.38 -31.09
N ASN A 332 16.43 -12.60 -30.54
CA ASN A 332 16.68 -11.76 -29.36
C ASN A 332 17.04 -12.60 -28.13
N LEU A 333 16.28 -13.67 -27.86
CA LEU A 333 16.50 -14.60 -26.74
C LEU A 333 17.84 -15.36 -26.86
N SER A 334 18.27 -15.68 -28.09
CA SER A 334 19.55 -16.37 -28.34
C SER A 334 20.75 -15.64 -27.76
N SER A 335 20.69 -14.30 -27.70
CA SER A 335 21.76 -13.47 -27.14
C SER A 335 21.91 -13.58 -25.61
N PHE A 336 20.87 -14.04 -24.91
CA PHE A 336 20.83 -14.18 -23.45
C PHE A 336 20.97 -15.63 -22.97
N LEU A 337 20.78 -16.60 -23.88
CA LEU A 337 20.79 -18.03 -23.60
C LEU A 337 22.10 -18.53 -22.97
N SER A 338 23.25 -18.02 -23.42
CA SER A 338 24.56 -18.39 -22.86
C SER A 338 24.68 -18.00 -21.38
N GLY A 339 24.23 -16.80 -21.01
CA GLY A 339 24.20 -16.34 -19.62
C GLY A 339 23.23 -17.15 -18.76
N TYR A 340 22.05 -17.48 -19.28
CA TYR A 340 21.08 -18.34 -18.61
C TYR A 340 21.64 -19.75 -18.34
N LEU A 341 22.31 -20.36 -19.32
CA LEU A 341 22.91 -21.68 -19.17
C LEU A 341 24.03 -21.68 -18.12
N ILE A 342 24.82 -20.60 -18.04
CA ILE A 342 25.84 -20.43 -16.99
C ILE A 342 25.18 -20.30 -15.61
N ASP A 343 24.09 -19.52 -15.49
CA ASP A 343 23.32 -19.38 -14.25
C ASP A 343 22.82 -20.74 -13.75
N VAL A 344 22.15 -21.50 -14.62
CA VAL A 344 21.63 -22.83 -14.31
C VAL A 344 22.76 -23.81 -13.95
N ALA A 345 23.85 -23.80 -14.70
CA ALA A 345 25.00 -24.67 -14.42
C ALA A 345 25.64 -24.33 -13.07
N SER A 346 25.81 -23.04 -12.75
CA SER A 346 26.39 -22.57 -11.49
C SER A 346 25.58 -23.01 -10.26
N VAL A 347 24.25 -23.03 -10.37
CA VAL A 347 23.34 -23.52 -9.31
C VAL A 347 23.45 -25.04 -9.14
N SER A 348 23.63 -25.78 -10.24
CA SER A 348 23.84 -27.23 -10.18
C SER A 348 25.17 -27.59 -9.50
N LEU A 349 26.21 -26.78 -9.70
CA LEU A 349 27.52 -26.94 -9.08
C LEU A 349 27.52 -26.58 -7.60
N SER A 350 26.85 -25.50 -7.17
CA SER A 350 26.74 -25.16 -5.74
C SER A 350 25.94 -26.21 -4.96
N SER A 351 24.91 -26.82 -5.55
CA SER A 351 24.16 -27.93 -4.94
C SER A 351 24.95 -29.24 -4.82
N ARG A 352 26.07 -29.40 -5.55
CA ARG A 352 26.95 -30.57 -5.49
C ARG A 352 28.15 -30.40 -4.54
N ILE A 353 28.44 -29.17 -4.11
CA ILE A 353 29.59 -28.87 -3.23
C ILE A 353 29.18 -28.88 -1.73
N CYS A 354 27.88 -28.98 -1.42
CA CYS A 354 27.36 -29.19 -0.06
C CYS A 354 27.00 -30.66 0.24
N VAL A 355 27.92 -31.60 -0.02
CA VAL A 355 27.84 -32.99 0.51
C VAL A 355 29.09 -33.27 1.34
#